data_AF-A0AAC9EXH3-F1
#
_entry.id   AF-A0AAC9EXH3-F1
#
_cell.length_a   1.000
_cell.length_b   1.000
_cell.length_c   1.000
_cell.angle_alpha   90.00
_cell.angle_beta   90.00
_cell.angle_gamma   90.00
#
_symmetry.space_group_name_H-M   'P 1'
#
loop_
_entity.id
_entity.type
_entity.pdbx_description
1 polymer ?
#
loop_
_entity_poly.entity_id
_entity_poly.type
_entity_poly.pdbx_seq_one_letter_code
_entity_poly.pdbx_strand_id
1 'polypeptide(L)'
;MRLQTDPSCFSITAFLADQVTLVARQEKLPPGAALLRLQELSRTPDGRAALMHLIEAAAEQEANPDEAAKIGAICHELAAWGYGEGRRGCGAYSGDTHRAAA
;
A
#
# COMPACT_ATOMS: atom_id res chain seq x y z
N MET A 1 -26.81 -11.78 6.24
CA MET A 1 -25.96 -10.74 6.85
C MET A 1 -24.91 -10.33 5.81
N ARG A 2 -25.05 -9.17 5.16
CA ARG A 2 -24.01 -8.62 4.28
C ARG A 2 -23.15 -7.70 5.15
N LEU A 3 -21.94 -8.12 5.49
CA LEU A 3 -20.96 -7.22 6.09
C LEU A 3 -20.54 -6.22 4.99
N GLN A 4 -21.18 -5.05 4.98
CA GLN A 4 -20.60 -3.87 4.35
C GLN A 4 -19.37 -3.49 5.17
N THR A 5 -18.20 -3.98 4.77
CA THR A 5 -16.94 -3.41 5.22
C THR A 5 -16.80 -2.04 4.57
N ASP A 6 -17.08 -1.01 5.36
CA ASP A 6 -16.70 0.37 5.04
C ASP A 6 -15.16 0.42 4.95
N PRO A 7 -14.58 0.74 3.78
CA PRO A 7 -13.13 0.84 3.62
C PRO A 7 -12.51 1.97 4.47
N SER A 8 -13.31 2.83 5.10
CA SER A 8 -12.86 3.86 6.04
C SER A 8 -12.54 3.32 7.45
N CYS A 9 -12.87 2.04 7.72
CA CYS A 9 -12.79 1.44 9.06
C CYS A 9 -11.72 0.35 9.18
N PHE A 10 -10.67 0.35 8.34
CA PHE A 10 -9.61 -0.65 8.46
C PHE A 10 -8.94 -0.57 9.83
N SER A 11 -9.06 -1.66 10.59
CA SER A 11 -8.14 -1.91 11.70
C SER A 11 -6.74 -2.07 11.11
N ILE A 12 -5.73 -1.41 11.70
CA ILE A 12 -4.31 -1.53 11.31
C ILE A 12 -3.89 -3.01 11.20
N THR A 13 -4.40 -3.86 12.10
CA THR A 13 -4.13 -5.31 12.10
C THR A 13 -4.75 -6.02 10.89
N ALA A 14 -5.97 -5.65 10.49
CA ALA A 14 -6.62 -6.20 9.30
C ALA A 14 -5.89 -5.77 8.03
N PHE A 15 -5.52 -4.48 7.95
CA PHE A 15 -4.76 -3.94 6.83
C PHE A 15 -3.39 -4.62 6.67
N LEU A 16 -2.69 -4.89 7.77
CA LEU A 16 -1.43 -5.64 7.74
C LEU A 16 -1.66 -7.10 7.32
N ALA A 17 -2.71 -7.75 7.83
CA ALA A 17 -3.04 -9.13 7.48
C ALA A 17 -3.38 -9.27 5.98
N ASP A 18 -4.05 -8.28 5.41
CA ASP A 18 -4.38 -8.25 3.98
C ASP A 18 -3.11 -8.10 3.13
N GLN A 19 -2.21 -7.19 3.48
CA GLN A 19 -0.90 -7.07 2.81
C GLN A 19 -0.07 -8.35 2.90
N VAL A 20 0.01 -8.97 4.07
CA VAL A 20 0.73 -10.24 4.27
C VAL A 20 0.11 -11.35 3.42
N THR A 21 -1.22 -11.41 3.35
CA THR A 21 -1.95 -12.39 2.53
C THR A 21 -1.65 -12.20 1.04
N LEU A 22 -1.62 -10.96 0.57
CA LEU A 22 -1.30 -10.64 -0.82
C LEU A 22 0.14 -11.02 -1.19
N VAL A 23 1.12 -10.66 -0.35
CA VAL A 23 2.52 -11.06 -0.53
C VAL A 23 2.69 -12.57 -0.49
N ALA A 24 2.04 -13.24 0.47
CA ALA A 24 2.07 -14.70 0.59
C ALA A 24 1.56 -15.40 -0.67
N ARG A 25 0.46 -14.91 -1.25
CA ARG A 25 -0.12 -15.46 -2.48
C ARG A 25 0.80 -15.24 -3.67
N GLN A 26 1.28 -14.01 -3.89
CA GLN A 26 2.05 -13.71 -5.09
C GLN A 26 3.45 -14.28 -5.09
N GLU A 27 4.14 -14.27 -3.95
CA GLU A 27 5.48 -14.85 -3.83
C GLU A 27 5.45 -16.33 -3.41
N LYS A 28 4.25 -16.92 -3.24
CA LYS A 28 4.05 -18.31 -2.79
C LYS A 28 4.78 -18.63 -1.49
N LEU A 29 4.70 -17.71 -0.53
CA LEU A 29 5.38 -17.80 0.76
C LEU A 29 4.41 -18.24 1.88
N PRO A 30 4.89 -18.95 2.91
CA PRO A 30 4.10 -19.12 4.13
C PRO A 30 3.88 -17.77 4.83
N PRO A 31 2.80 -17.59 5.61
CA PRO A 31 2.44 -16.29 6.20
C PRO A 31 3.55 -15.62 7.00
N GLY A 32 4.34 -16.39 7.76
CA GLY A 32 5.47 -15.86 8.52
C GLY A 32 6.60 -15.33 7.65
N ALA A 33 6.91 -15.99 6.53
CA ALA A 33 7.91 -15.51 5.57
C ALA A 33 7.39 -14.31 4.76
N ALA A 34 6.10 -14.28 4.43
CA ALA A 34 5.46 -13.15 3.78
C ALA A 34 5.49 -11.89 4.66
N LEU A 35 5.33 -12.02 5.98
CA LEU A 35 5.49 -10.91 6.91
C LEU A 35 6.92 -10.36 6.92
N LEU A 36 7.94 -11.22 6.95
CA LEU A 36 9.34 -10.78 6.88
C LEU A 36 9.64 -10.09 5.55
N ARG A 37 9.15 -10.68 4.45
CA ARG A 37 9.29 -10.11 3.11
C ARG A 37 8.64 -8.74 3.00
N LEU A 38 7.43 -8.59 3.53
CA LEU A 38 6.74 -7.30 3.59
C LEU A 38 7.56 -6.27 4.36
N GLN A 39 8.11 -6.64 5.52
CA GLN A 39 8.99 -5.77 6.30
C GLN A 39 10.26 -5.38 5.54
N GLU A 40 10.86 -6.29 4.76
CA GLU A 40 12.02 -6.00 3.92
C GLU A 40 11.67 -4.99 2.82
N LEU A 41 10.55 -5.20 2.11
CA LEU A 41 10.07 -4.32 1.07
C LEU A 41 9.77 -2.91 1.61
N SER A 42 9.15 -2.80 2.79
CA SER A 42 8.80 -1.51 3.39
C SER A 42 10.00 -0.65 3.82
N ARG A 43 11.22 -1.21 3.91
CA ARG A 43 12.43 -0.51 4.43
C ARG A 43 13.04 0.49 3.47
N THR A 44 12.92 0.28 2.15
CA THR A 44 13.57 1.14 1.15
C THR A 44 12.55 1.71 0.18
N PRO A 45 12.79 2.90 -0.41
CA PRO A 45 11.89 3.45 -1.42
C PRO A 45 11.65 2.49 -2.60
N ASP A 46 12.72 1.83 -3.07
CA ASP A 46 12.63 0.85 -4.15
C ASP A 46 11.83 -0.40 -3.74
N GLY A 47 11.99 -0.85 -2.49
CA GLY A 47 11.19 -1.95 -1.94
C GLY A 47 9.71 -1.58 -1.80
N ARG A 48 9.40 -0.34 -1.41
CA ARG A 48 8.03 0.17 -1.35
C ARG A 48 7.39 0.25 -2.73
N ALA A 49 8.15 0.67 -3.74
CA ALA A 49 7.69 0.65 -5.13
C ALA A 49 7.45 -0.78 -5.62
N ALA A 50 8.34 -1.72 -5.28
CA ALA A 50 8.14 -3.14 -5.59
C ALA A 50 6.91 -3.72 -4.89
N LEU A 51 6.64 -3.33 -3.63
CA LEU A 51 5.41 -3.71 -2.93
C LEU A 51 4.17 -3.17 -3.63
N MET A 52 4.16 -1.90 -4.06
CA MET A 52 3.06 -1.31 -4.82
C MET A 52 2.78 -2.12 -6.09
N HIS A 53 3.82 -2.42 -6.88
CA HIS A 53 3.66 -3.21 -8.10
C HIS A 53 3.14 -4.63 -7.85
N LEU A 54 3.54 -5.28 -6.75
CA LEU A 54 3.03 -6.59 -6.38
C LEU A 54 1.52 -6.55 -6.09
N ILE A 55 1.09 -5.54 -5.33
CA ILE A 55 -0.32 -5.38 -4.94
C ILE A 55 -1.17 -4.96 -6.16
N GLU A 56 -0.68 -4.06 -7.02
CA GLU A 56 -1.31 -3.70 -8.29
C GLU A 56 -1.49 -4.92 -9.20
N ALA A 57 -0.43 -5.73 -9.38
CA ALA A 57 -0.50 -6.95 -10.18
C ALA A 57 -1.50 -7.97 -9.58
N ALA A 58 -1.65 -8.01 -8.25
CA ALA A 58 -2.67 -8.83 -7.60
C ALA A 58 -4.09 -8.32 -7.89
N ALA A 59 -4.32 -7.01 -7.94
CA ALA A 59 -5.62 -6.43 -8.31
C ALA A 59 -5.99 -6.75 -9.76
N GLU A 60 -5.03 -6.68 -10.69
CA GLU A 60 -5.23 -6.99 -12.11
C GLU A 60 -5.53 -8.46 -12.38
N GLN A 61 -4.99 -9.36 -11.56
CA GLN A 61 -5.17 -10.81 -11.68
C GLN A 61 -6.43 -11.33 -10.96
N GLU A 62 -7.03 -10.53 -10.08
CA GLU A 62 -8.18 -10.94 -9.30
C GLU A 62 -9.45 -10.96 -10.17
N ALA A 63 -10.08 -12.13 -10.25
CA ALA A 63 -11.27 -12.35 -11.05
C ALA A 63 -12.55 -11.87 -10.36
N ASN A 64 -12.53 -11.77 -9.03
CA ASN A 64 -13.66 -11.26 -8.26
C ASN A 64 -13.61 -9.71 -8.19
N PRO A 65 -14.58 -9.00 -8.77
CA PRO A 65 -14.57 -7.54 -8.80
C PRO A 65 -14.64 -6.90 -7.39
N ASP A 66 -15.29 -7.56 -6.43
CA ASP A 66 -15.38 -7.06 -5.05
C ASP A 66 -14.02 -7.18 -4.33
N GLU A 67 -13.28 -8.25 -4.58
CA GLU A 67 -11.93 -8.44 -4.03
C GLU A 67 -10.92 -7.51 -4.73
N ALA A 68 -11.02 -7.35 -6.06
CA ALA A 68 -10.20 -6.40 -6.80
C ALA A 68 -10.39 -4.95 -6.28
N ALA A 69 -11.62 -4.56 -5.95
CA ALA A 69 -11.91 -3.26 -5.36
C ALA A 69 -11.24 -3.07 -3.97
N LYS A 70 -11.22 -4.12 -3.14
CA LYS A 70 -10.52 -4.08 -1.84
C LYS A 70 -9.01 -3.93 -2.03
N ILE A 71 -8.42 -4.70 -2.95
CA ILE A 71 -6.99 -4.59 -3.25
C ILE A 71 -6.67 -3.18 -3.78
N GLY A 72 -7.53 -2.61 -4.62
CA GLY A 72 -7.42 -1.23 -5.08
C GLY A 72 -7.47 -0.19 -3.95
N ALA A 73 -8.32 -0.39 -2.95
CA ALA A 73 -8.36 0.46 -1.75
C ALA A 73 -7.05 0.37 -0.95
N ILE A 74 -6.45 -0.83 -0.85
CA ILE A 74 -5.13 -1.01 -0.22
C ILE A 74 -4.05 -0.24 -0.99
N CYS A 75 -4.03 -0.31 -2.33
CA CYS A 75 -3.10 0.48 -3.14
C CYS A 75 -3.25 1.98 -2.89
N HIS A 76 -4.48 2.49 -2.86
CA HIS A 76 -4.74 3.91 -2.63
C HIS A 76 -4.23 4.37 -1.26
N GLU A 77 -4.47 3.59 -0.20
CA GLU A 77 -3.99 3.91 1.14
C GLU A 77 -2.45 3.90 1.22
N LEU A 78 -1.80 2.88 0.62
CA LEU A 78 -0.34 2.81 0.59
C LEU A 78 0.28 4.00 -0.17
N ALA A 79 -0.33 4.40 -1.29
CA ALA A 79 0.10 5.58 -2.04
C ALA A 79 -0.02 6.86 -1.20
N ALA A 80 -1.11 7.03 -0.44
CA ALA A 80 -1.29 8.15 0.48
C ALA A 80 -0.20 8.19 1.59
N TRP A 81 0.39 7.04 1.94
CA TRP A 81 1.51 6.94 2.88
C TRP A 81 2.89 7.07 2.23
N GLY A 82 2.95 7.40 0.94
CA GLY A 82 4.20 7.61 0.19
C GLY A 82 4.87 6.32 -0.29
N TYR A 83 4.13 5.22 -0.40
CA TYR A 83 4.60 4.06 -1.16
C TYR A 83 4.46 4.34 -2.66
N GLY A 84 5.45 3.94 -3.47
CA GLY A 84 5.44 4.14 -4.93
C GLY A 84 6.23 5.36 -5.43
N GLU A 85 6.67 6.28 -4.57
CA GLU A 85 7.55 7.41 -4.93
C GLU A 85 9.04 7.02 -5.02
N GLY A 86 9.33 5.85 -5.62
CA GLY A 86 10.69 5.48 -5.98
C GLY A 86 11.21 6.41 -7.08
N ARG A 87 12.00 7.43 -6.71
CA ARG A 87 12.72 8.34 -7.63
C ARG A 87 11.86 9.21 -8.56
N ARG A 88 11.02 10.09 -8.00
CA ARG A 88 10.92 11.45 -8.57
C ARG A 88 11.84 12.36 -7.77
N GLY A 89 13.04 12.58 -8.29
CA GLY A 89 13.93 13.60 -7.74
C GLY A 89 13.31 14.99 -7.86
N CYS A 90 13.46 15.76 -6.77
CA CYS A 90 13.53 17.23 -6.75
C CYS A 90 12.23 18.00 -7.07
N GLY A 91 11.59 18.60 -6.05
CA GLY A 91 10.61 19.66 -6.31
C GLY A 91 9.80 20.15 -5.12
N ALA A 92 10.40 21.02 -4.31
CA ALA A 92 9.74 22.01 -3.45
C ALA A 92 8.89 21.51 -2.26
N TYR A 93 9.56 21.47 -1.11
CA TYR A 93 9.06 22.17 0.06
C TYR A 93 8.60 23.59 -0.37
N SER A 94 7.31 23.88 -0.35
CA SER A 94 6.84 25.26 -0.21
C SER A 94 6.49 25.46 1.25
N GLY A 95 7.53 25.74 2.04
CA GLY A 95 7.35 26.44 3.29
C GLY A 95 6.93 27.86 2.95
N ASP A 96 5.64 28.14 3.02
CA ASP A 96 5.11 29.49 2.94
C ASP A 96 5.29 30.15 4.31
N THR A 97 6.50 30.65 4.55
CA THR A 97 6.79 31.59 5.64
C THR A 97 7.08 32.98 5.07
N HIS A 98 6.43 33.95 5.71
CA HIS A 98 6.62 35.40 5.64
C HIS A 98 6.03 36.19 4.46
N ARG A 99 4.92 36.86 4.76
CA ARG A 99 4.77 38.27 4.41
C ARG A 99 4.34 39.09 5.64
N ALA A 100 5.32 39.72 6.28
CA ALA A 100 5.08 40.91 7.10
C ALA A 100 4.77 42.06 6.13
N ALA A 101 3.66 42.77 6.36
CA ALA A 101 3.41 44.07 5.75
C ALA A 101 3.61 45.13 6.82
N ALA A 102 4.44 46.12 6.48
CA ALA A 102 4.75 47.32 7.24
C ALA A 102 3.54 48.25 7.39
#